data_AF-A0A2R5GAH4-F1
#
_entry.id   AF-A0A2R5GAH4-F1
#
_cell.length_a   1.000
_cell.length_b   1.000
_cell.length_c   1.000
_cell.angle_alpha   90.00
_cell.angle_beta   90.00
_cell.angle_gamma   90.00
#
_symmetry.space_group_name_H-M   'P 1'
#
loop_
_entity.id
_entity.type
_entity.pdbx_description
1 polymer ?
#
loop_
_entity_poly.entity_id
_entity_poly.type
_entity_poly.pdbx_seq_one_letter_code
_entity_poly.pdbx_strand_id
1 'polypeptide(L)'
;MPWLEKSLARRLADGEVSARELTKEGRSPSSSIATVGNDPEHDAEGQPADEDRDILFIHVPRCGGTSLTKLFKVPQKAAEYRGLYHKVGLKYFFYRYGLLEKANFPFFTIENFIVCCSLGISTAIWYSGLIKPITPLCTPAQEANGFACPPSLLTIVMYACAILMFCSSTFFFTAPISGRIDFVRRLYAIFVGQILCNLTEAEKWLTGVSRRGYVVHFTLNKVIKYGFLRKSDLDNIESFSVVRNPYSRMVSIYMYNRFGPLESFEHFVESWYKKWKAYKKTGDTEEWNVYCHVLPMYEFTHEKQRQLIDCVVKQENLRGIVNGTLNECFHKDESAPIPPIVLQALRDMPHSNRRKRAKPWQDYYNRRTARLVYEMYKEDFTIFKYDAHIPGRPELDEALASTYFDADTDYLGEQAPQTEAEKEARQAPSLVAHPPAPHSLASHDSYNSETSVDVSI
;
A
#
# COMPACT_ATOMS: atom_id res chain seq x y z
N MET A 1 22.65 -2.93 -22.40
CA MET A 1 22.46 -4.41 -22.38
C MET A 1 21.79 -4.83 -23.70
N PRO A 2 22.55 -5.14 -24.76
CA PRO A 2 22.07 -5.32 -26.14
C PRO A 2 21.45 -6.70 -26.47
N TRP A 3 21.11 -7.50 -25.46
CA TRP A 3 20.63 -8.88 -25.66
C TRP A 3 19.09 -9.01 -25.75
N LEU A 4 18.32 -8.08 -25.16
CA LEU A 4 16.84 -8.13 -25.25
C LEU A 4 16.30 -7.75 -26.64
N GLU A 5 16.99 -6.88 -27.37
CA GLU A 5 16.56 -6.45 -28.71
C GLU A 5 16.78 -7.53 -29.78
N LYS A 6 17.78 -8.42 -29.61
CA LYS A 6 18.04 -9.54 -30.55
C LYS A 6 17.06 -10.71 -30.40
N SER A 7 16.37 -10.85 -29.26
CA SER A 7 15.40 -11.93 -29.03
C SER A 7 13.99 -11.58 -29.53
N LEU A 8 13.60 -10.30 -29.52
CA LEU A 8 12.31 -9.86 -30.06
C LEU A 8 12.37 -9.60 -31.57
N ALA A 9 13.51 -9.13 -32.09
CA ALA A 9 13.66 -8.85 -33.52
C ALA A 9 13.70 -10.12 -34.40
N ARG A 10 14.20 -11.27 -33.90
CA ARG A 10 14.08 -12.55 -34.64
C ARG A 10 12.66 -13.10 -34.67
N ARG A 11 11.90 -12.94 -33.59
CA ARG A 11 10.53 -13.47 -33.46
C ARG A 11 9.47 -12.68 -34.25
N LEU A 12 9.82 -11.52 -34.78
CA LEU A 12 8.95 -10.72 -35.66
C LEU A 12 9.39 -10.74 -37.13
N ALA A 13 10.62 -11.16 -37.42
CA ALA A 13 11.18 -11.19 -38.77
C ALA A 13 10.88 -12.50 -39.53
N ASP A 14 10.69 -13.63 -38.83
CA ASP A 14 10.54 -14.94 -39.49
C ASP A 14 9.07 -15.33 -39.78
N GLY A 15 8.07 -14.51 -39.42
CA GLY A 15 6.66 -14.80 -39.72
C GLY A 15 6.08 -16.10 -39.10
N GLU A 16 6.90 -16.85 -38.36
CA GLU A 16 6.53 -17.95 -37.46
C GLU A 16 6.09 -17.31 -36.13
N VAL A 17 4.80 -17.17 -35.80
CA VAL A 17 3.89 -18.29 -35.58
C VAL A 17 2.45 -17.82 -35.78
N SER A 18 1.76 -18.57 -36.64
CA SER A 18 0.32 -18.59 -36.84
C SER A 18 -0.30 -19.80 -36.11
N ALA A 19 -1.34 -19.51 -35.32
CA ALA A 19 -2.50 -20.27 -34.84
C ALA A 19 -2.54 -21.81 -34.61
N ARG A 20 -1.54 -22.68 -34.89
CA ARG A 20 -1.74 -24.14 -34.76
C ARG A 20 -0.67 -25.02 -34.10
N GLU A 21 0.47 -24.50 -33.65
CA GLU A 21 1.53 -25.33 -33.02
C GLU A 21 2.06 -24.78 -31.68
N LEU A 22 1.28 -24.94 -30.61
CA LEU A 22 1.81 -25.06 -29.23
C LEU A 22 1.13 -26.23 -28.48
N THR A 23 0.66 -27.24 -29.22
CA THR A 23 0.30 -28.55 -28.68
C THR A 23 1.52 -29.48 -28.78
N LYS A 24 1.89 -30.07 -27.64
CA LYS A 24 2.91 -31.11 -27.41
C LYS A 24 4.37 -30.61 -27.31
N GLU A 25 4.80 -30.27 -26.10
CA GLU A 25 5.66 -31.12 -25.26
C GLU A 25 6.05 -30.35 -23.98
N GLY A 26 5.90 -31.00 -22.82
CA GLY A 26 6.16 -30.39 -21.51
C GLY A 26 5.08 -30.66 -20.46
N ARG A 27 4.55 -31.89 -20.38
CA ARG A 27 3.76 -32.35 -19.22
C ARG A 27 4.69 -32.44 -17.99
N SER A 28 4.59 -31.45 -17.12
CA SER A 28 4.94 -31.52 -15.70
C SER A 28 3.77 -32.21 -14.95
N PRO A 29 4.01 -32.97 -13.87
CA PRO A 29 3.04 -33.94 -13.38
C PRO A 29 1.82 -33.26 -12.74
N SER A 30 0.65 -33.67 -13.21
CA SER A 30 -0.62 -33.46 -12.52
C SER A 30 -0.57 -34.14 -11.16
N SER A 31 -0.49 -33.35 -10.09
CA SER A 31 -0.86 -33.81 -8.75
C SER A 31 -2.36 -33.66 -8.59
N SER A 32 -3.09 -34.52 -9.28
CA SER A 32 -4.38 -35.00 -8.79
C SER A 32 -4.07 -35.89 -7.58
N ILE A 33 -4.31 -35.38 -6.37
CA ILE A 33 -4.51 -36.29 -5.22
C ILE A 33 -5.96 -36.72 -5.30
N ALA A 34 -6.18 -37.79 -6.05
CA ALA A 34 -7.33 -38.67 -5.93
C ALA A 34 -6.75 -40.07 -5.65
N THR A 35 -6.84 -40.51 -4.40
CA THR A 35 -6.63 -41.91 -4.03
C THR A 35 -7.83 -42.70 -4.50
N VAL A 36 -7.65 -43.45 -5.59
CA VAL A 36 -8.57 -44.47 -6.08
C VAL A 36 -8.40 -45.72 -5.24
N GLY A 37 -9.38 -46.00 -4.38
CA GLY A 37 -9.72 -47.33 -3.92
C GLY A 37 -10.97 -47.76 -4.68
N ASN A 38 -10.87 -48.86 -5.41
CA ASN A 38 -11.99 -49.45 -6.16
C ASN A 38 -12.97 -50.12 -5.20
N ASP A 39 -14.23 -49.68 -5.22
CA ASP A 39 -15.41 -50.52 -4.98
C ASP A 39 -16.43 -50.18 -6.07
N PRO A 40 -16.86 -51.13 -6.93
CA PRO A 40 -17.92 -50.90 -7.90
C PRO A 40 -19.29 -51.17 -7.26
N GLU A 41 -20.32 -50.54 -7.84
CA GLU A 41 -21.75 -50.70 -7.53
C GLU A 41 -22.31 -49.84 -6.39
N HIS A 42 -22.45 -48.55 -6.69
CA HIS A 42 -23.70 -47.85 -6.36
C HIS A 42 -24.04 -46.88 -7.49
N ASP A 43 -25.04 -47.25 -8.30
CA ASP A 43 -25.74 -46.35 -9.20
C ASP A 43 -26.44 -45.27 -8.36
N ALA A 44 -25.76 -44.15 -8.12
CA ALA A 44 -26.33 -42.96 -7.52
C ALA A 44 -26.53 -41.89 -8.60
N GLU A 45 -27.78 -41.42 -8.69
CA GLU A 45 -28.27 -40.38 -9.59
C GLU A 45 -27.33 -39.18 -9.66
N GLY A 46 -27.12 -38.68 -10.88
CA GLY A 46 -26.13 -37.67 -11.23
C GLY A 46 -26.10 -36.44 -10.31
N GLN A 47 -25.07 -36.36 -9.48
CA GLN A 47 -24.61 -35.07 -8.97
C GLN A 47 -24.01 -34.27 -10.13
N PRO A 48 -24.48 -33.03 -10.37
CA PRO A 48 -24.03 -32.22 -11.50
C PRO A 48 -22.54 -31.87 -11.35
N ALA A 49 -21.86 -31.76 -12.48
CA ALA A 49 -20.43 -31.52 -12.67
C ALA A 49 -19.90 -30.15 -12.16
N ASP A 50 -20.42 -29.63 -11.05
CA ASP A 50 -20.18 -28.26 -10.55
C ASP A 50 -19.07 -28.19 -9.47
N GLU A 51 -18.43 -29.31 -9.12
CA GLU A 51 -17.42 -29.35 -8.04
C GLU A 51 -16.03 -28.79 -8.43
N ASP A 52 -15.78 -28.49 -9.71
CA ASP A 52 -14.45 -28.14 -10.22
C ASP A 52 -14.28 -26.68 -10.71
N ARG A 53 -15.23 -25.78 -10.43
CA ARG A 53 -15.07 -24.37 -10.83
C ARG A 53 -14.02 -23.67 -9.97
N ASP A 54 -13.12 -22.93 -10.62
CA ASP A 54 -12.17 -22.07 -9.91
C ASP A 54 -12.91 -20.89 -9.24
N ILE A 55 -12.34 -20.36 -8.16
CA ILE A 55 -12.87 -19.18 -7.45
C ILE A 55 -11.93 -17.99 -7.65
N LEU A 56 -12.50 -16.83 -7.97
CA LEU A 56 -11.77 -15.56 -8.00
C LEU A 56 -12.26 -14.62 -6.89
N PHE A 57 -11.36 -14.28 -5.97
CA PHE A 57 -11.64 -13.25 -4.95
C PHE A 57 -11.01 -11.91 -5.34
N ILE A 58 -11.84 -10.90 -5.60
CA ILE A 58 -11.38 -9.52 -5.80
C ILE A 58 -11.36 -8.81 -4.45
N HIS A 59 -10.16 -8.53 -3.95
CA HIS A 59 -9.97 -7.94 -2.63
C HIS A 59 -10.28 -6.44 -2.64
N VAL A 60 -11.35 -6.05 -1.94
CA VAL A 60 -11.62 -4.65 -1.58
C VAL A 60 -10.85 -4.30 -0.29
N PRO A 61 -9.96 -3.30 -0.31
CA PRO A 61 -9.16 -2.94 0.85
C PRO A 61 -10.02 -2.64 2.08
N ARG A 62 -9.64 -3.25 3.21
CA ARG A 62 -10.26 -3.09 4.54
C ARG A 62 -11.67 -3.69 4.69
N CYS A 63 -12.07 -4.58 3.79
CA CYS A 63 -13.36 -5.30 3.85
C CYS A 63 -13.22 -6.81 4.18
N GLY A 64 -12.17 -7.21 4.90
CA GLY A 64 -12.04 -8.57 5.44
C GLY A 64 -11.18 -9.55 4.64
N GLY A 65 -10.62 -9.14 3.49
CA GLY A 65 -9.86 -10.07 2.65
C GLY A 65 -8.58 -10.67 3.29
N THR A 66 -8.00 -10.05 4.32
CA THR A 66 -6.92 -10.67 5.13
C THR A 66 -7.33 -12.03 5.70
N SER A 67 -8.57 -12.17 6.18
CA SER A 67 -9.06 -13.43 6.77
C SER A 67 -9.11 -14.53 5.72
N LEU A 68 -9.55 -14.21 4.51
CA LEU A 68 -9.54 -15.12 3.36
C LEU A 68 -8.12 -15.50 2.94
N THR A 69 -7.20 -14.53 2.82
CA THR A 69 -5.79 -14.79 2.50
C THR A 69 -5.16 -15.79 3.47
N LYS A 70 -5.48 -15.68 4.77
CA LYS A 70 -4.99 -16.61 5.81
C LYS A 70 -5.66 -17.98 5.72
N LEU A 71 -6.98 -18.03 5.57
CA LEU A 71 -7.74 -19.29 5.44
C LEU A 71 -7.21 -20.14 4.27
N PHE A 72 -7.08 -19.52 3.09
CA PHE A 72 -6.65 -20.21 1.87
C PHE A 72 -5.15 -20.44 1.78
N LYS A 73 -4.38 -20.10 2.83
CA LYS A 73 -2.91 -20.22 2.88
C LYS A 73 -2.25 -19.62 1.65
N VAL A 74 -2.77 -18.49 1.16
CA VAL A 74 -2.27 -17.79 -0.02
C VAL A 74 -0.77 -17.50 0.08
N PRO A 75 -0.20 -17.09 1.23
CA PRO A 75 1.24 -16.90 1.36
C PRO A 75 2.07 -18.15 1.06
N GLN A 76 1.62 -19.31 1.54
CA GLN A 76 2.28 -20.59 1.32
C GLN A 76 2.17 -21.00 -0.15
N LYS A 77 0.95 -20.99 -0.70
CA LYS A 77 0.67 -21.40 -2.08
C LYS A 77 1.33 -20.48 -3.11
N ALA A 78 1.42 -19.18 -2.83
CA ALA A 78 2.12 -18.22 -3.68
C ALA A 78 3.63 -18.50 -3.75
N ALA A 79 4.21 -19.01 -2.66
CA ALA A 79 5.63 -19.33 -2.60
C ALA A 79 5.96 -20.70 -3.23
N GLU A 80 5.08 -21.71 -3.14
CA GLU A 80 5.35 -23.10 -3.53
C GLU A 80 5.94 -23.25 -4.96
N TYR A 81 5.35 -22.57 -5.94
CA TYR A 81 5.65 -22.73 -7.38
C TYR A 81 6.72 -21.79 -7.94
N ARG A 82 7.52 -21.16 -7.08
CA ARG A 82 8.49 -20.14 -7.49
C ARG A 82 9.94 -20.54 -7.20
N GLY A 83 10.87 -19.95 -7.95
CA GLY A 83 12.31 -20.09 -7.69
C GLY A 83 12.71 -19.53 -6.32
N LEU A 84 13.89 -19.93 -5.83
CA LEU A 84 14.38 -19.55 -4.50
C LEU A 84 14.32 -18.04 -4.23
N TYR A 85 14.73 -17.23 -5.21
CA TYR A 85 14.69 -15.76 -5.13
C TYR A 85 13.27 -15.26 -4.81
N HIS A 86 12.29 -15.56 -5.66
CA HIS A 86 10.88 -15.21 -5.46
C HIS A 86 10.28 -15.76 -4.15
N LYS A 87 10.68 -16.97 -3.73
CA LYS A 87 10.26 -17.54 -2.44
C LYS A 87 10.71 -16.68 -1.26
N VAL A 88 11.96 -16.22 -1.27
CA VAL A 88 12.49 -15.30 -0.25
C VAL A 88 11.74 -13.97 -0.29
N GLY A 89 11.50 -13.44 -1.49
CA GLY A 89 10.74 -12.24 -1.75
C GLY A 89 9.34 -12.24 -1.15
N LEU A 90 8.55 -13.25 -1.50
CA LEU A 90 7.19 -13.43 -1.00
C LEU A 90 7.16 -13.64 0.52
N LYS A 91 8.08 -14.45 1.07
CA LYS A 91 8.20 -14.61 2.52
C LYS A 91 8.47 -13.27 3.22
N TYR A 92 9.38 -12.47 2.68
CA TYR A 92 9.65 -11.14 3.21
C TYR A 92 8.43 -10.22 3.08
N PHE A 93 7.76 -10.19 1.92
CA PHE A 93 6.54 -9.42 1.70
C PHE A 93 5.45 -9.76 2.74
N PHE A 94 5.15 -11.04 2.95
CA PHE A 94 4.13 -11.45 3.92
C PHE A 94 4.54 -11.23 5.37
N TYR A 95 5.84 -11.37 5.69
CA TYR A 95 6.37 -10.97 7.00
C TYR A 95 6.10 -9.48 7.26
N ARG A 96 6.46 -8.63 6.30
CA ARG A 96 6.24 -7.17 6.35
C ARG A 96 4.76 -6.81 6.45
N TYR A 97 3.93 -7.44 5.64
CA TYR A 97 2.48 -7.26 5.67
C TYR A 97 1.91 -7.61 7.06
N GLY A 98 2.33 -8.74 7.64
CA GLY A 98 1.93 -9.16 8.97
C GLY A 98 2.38 -8.22 10.10
N LEU A 99 3.53 -7.55 9.96
CA LEU A 99 3.95 -6.50 10.90
C LEU A 99 3.02 -5.29 10.84
N LEU A 100 2.69 -4.82 9.61
CA LEU A 100 1.81 -3.67 9.38
C LEU A 100 0.36 -3.94 9.83
N GLU A 101 -0.06 -5.21 9.86
CA GLU A 101 -1.34 -5.58 10.46
C GLU A 101 -1.40 -5.38 11.99
N LYS A 102 -0.25 -5.41 12.66
CA LYS A 102 -0.15 -5.31 14.12
C LYS A 102 0.16 -3.88 14.57
N ALA A 103 1.04 -3.19 13.87
CA ALA A 103 1.48 -1.85 14.20
C ALA A 103 1.71 -1.00 12.95
N ASN A 104 1.29 0.27 12.99
CA ASN A 104 1.51 1.21 11.88
C ASN A 104 3.00 1.52 11.69
N PHE A 105 3.76 1.54 12.80
CA PHE A 105 5.21 1.77 12.85
C PHE A 105 5.84 0.73 13.78
N PRO A 106 6.13 -0.49 13.28
CA PRO A 106 6.70 -1.54 14.11
C PRO A 106 8.16 -1.18 14.44
N PHE A 107 8.43 -0.79 15.69
CA PHE A 107 9.79 -0.46 16.13
C PHE A 107 10.62 -1.70 16.50
N PHE A 108 9.97 -2.71 17.08
CA PHE A 108 10.64 -3.96 17.47
C PHE A 108 10.52 -4.98 16.35
N THR A 109 11.42 -4.89 15.36
CA THR A 109 11.49 -5.83 14.23
C THR A 109 12.88 -6.43 14.07
N ILE A 110 12.97 -7.52 13.32
CA ILE A 110 14.24 -8.17 13.03
C ILE A 110 15.12 -7.25 12.17
N GLU A 111 14.53 -6.47 11.26
CA GLU A 111 15.29 -5.51 10.46
C GLU A 111 15.89 -4.40 11.32
N ASN A 112 15.12 -3.83 12.27
CA ASN A 112 15.68 -2.84 13.18
C ASN A 112 16.79 -3.42 14.04
N PHE A 113 16.66 -4.68 14.49
CA PHE A 113 17.75 -5.37 15.19
C PHE A 113 18.99 -5.52 14.29
N ILE A 114 18.84 -5.97 13.05
CA ILE A 114 19.93 -6.09 12.07
C ILE A 114 20.58 -4.72 11.81
N VAL A 115 19.79 -3.65 11.67
CA VAL A 115 20.27 -2.29 11.53
C VAL A 115 21.11 -1.90 12.76
N CYS A 116 20.59 -2.08 13.98
CA CYS A 116 21.33 -1.76 15.21
C CYS A 116 22.62 -2.57 15.32
N CYS A 117 22.61 -3.86 15.01
CA CYS A 117 23.80 -4.70 14.99
C CYS A 117 24.80 -4.24 13.93
N SER A 118 24.35 -3.94 12.71
CA SER A 118 25.20 -3.46 11.61
C SER A 118 25.84 -2.13 11.97
N LEU A 119 25.08 -1.19 12.54
CA LEU A 119 25.60 0.08 13.03
C LEU A 119 26.59 -0.13 14.18
N GLY A 120 26.28 -1.00 15.14
CA GLY A 120 27.16 -1.31 16.27
C GLY A 120 28.49 -1.95 15.84
N ILE A 121 28.45 -2.93 14.95
CA ILE A 121 29.64 -3.58 14.39
C ILE A 121 30.45 -2.57 13.57
N SER A 122 29.80 -1.76 12.73
CA SER A 122 30.47 -0.72 11.94
C SER A 122 31.20 0.28 12.84
N THR A 123 30.52 0.74 13.90
CA THR A 123 31.09 1.63 14.93
C THR A 123 32.28 0.96 15.64
N ALA A 124 32.15 -0.31 16.03
CA ALA A 124 33.24 -1.05 16.68
C ALA A 124 34.46 -1.23 15.77
N ILE A 125 34.25 -1.54 14.48
CA ILE A 125 35.32 -1.62 13.48
C ILE A 125 36.04 -0.28 13.36
N TRP A 126 35.30 0.83 13.33
CA TRP A 126 35.88 2.17 13.27
C TRP A 126 36.76 2.44 14.49
N TYR A 127 36.22 2.28 15.71
CA TYR A 127 36.96 2.64 16.93
C TYR A 127 38.07 1.65 17.32
N SER A 128 37.98 0.39 16.91
CA SER A 128 38.98 -0.62 17.26
C SER A 128 40.30 -0.49 16.49
N GLY A 129 40.32 0.25 15.37
CA GLY A 129 41.48 0.31 14.49
C GLY A 129 41.87 -1.04 13.85
N LEU A 130 41.03 -2.08 13.98
CA LEU A 130 41.30 -3.44 13.49
C LEU A 130 41.43 -3.51 11.97
N ILE A 131 40.75 -2.60 11.26
CA ILE A 131 40.83 -2.49 9.80
C ILE A 131 41.52 -1.17 9.49
N LYS A 132 42.80 -1.26 9.10
CA LYS A 132 43.54 -0.10 8.60
C LYS A 132 42.81 0.47 7.36
N PRO A 133 42.64 1.79 7.25
CA PRO A 133 42.02 2.39 6.08
C PRO A 133 42.76 1.95 4.80
N ILE A 134 42.00 1.59 3.77
CA ILE A 134 42.54 1.18 2.46
C ILE A 134 43.25 2.37 1.77
N THR A 135 42.93 3.59 2.18
CA THR A 135 43.56 4.80 1.65
C THR A 135 44.81 5.18 2.46
N PRO A 136 45.96 5.44 1.80
CA PRO A 136 47.17 5.98 2.44
C PRO A 136 47.02 7.47 2.82
N LEU A 137 45.78 7.94 3.01
CA LEU A 137 45.46 9.35 3.21
C LEU A 137 45.66 9.84 4.65
N CYS A 138 45.88 8.93 5.61
CA CYS A 138 46.35 9.34 6.93
C CYS A 138 47.85 9.55 6.88
N THR A 139 48.26 10.81 6.81
CA THR A 139 49.66 11.15 7.03
C THR A 139 50.01 10.93 8.51
N PRO A 140 51.25 10.54 8.85
CA PRO A 140 51.70 10.44 10.25
C PRO A 140 51.44 11.72 11.07
N ALA A 141 51.39 12.88 10.41
CA ALA A 141 51.05 14.17 11.02
C ALA A 141 49.60 14.25 11.53
N GLN A 142 48.65 13.52 10.91
CA GLN A 142 47.27 13.47 11.38
C GLN A 142 47.10 12.55 12.60
N GLU A 143 47.84 11.43 12.66
CA GLU A 143 47.90 10.59 13.87
C GLU A 143 48.49 11.36 15.06
N ALA A 144 49.54 12.15 14.83
CA ALA A 144 50.19 12.96 15.87
C ALA A 144 49.26 14.02 16.49
N ASN A 145 48.25 14.49 15.74
CA ASN A 145 47.29 15.50 16.18
C ASN A 145 46.01 14.91 16.80
N GLY A 146 45.94 13.59 17.00
CA GLY A 146 44.78 12.93 17.61
C GLY A 146 43.53 12.93 16.72
N PHE A 147 43.67 13.18 15.42
CA PHE A 147 42.53 13.07 14.50
C PHE A 147 42.20 11.60 14.27
N ALA A 148 40.94 11.22 14.49
CA ALA A 148 40.45 9.88 14.18
C ALA A 148 40.66 9.58 12.69
N CYS A 149 41.22 8.41 12.38
CA CYS A 149 41.31 7.93 11.00
C CYS A 149 39.92 7.95 10.34
N PRO A 150 39.83 8.33 9.04
CA PRO A 150 38.57 8.28 8.32
C PRO A 150 38.05 6.84 8.32
N PRO A 151 36.72 6.65 8.37
CA PRO A 151 36.13 5.31 8.40
C PRO A 151 36.55 4.52 7.16
N SER A 152 36.82 3.22 7.35
CA SER A 152 37.13 2.33 6.23
C SER A 152 35.98 2.31 5.21
N LEU A 153 36.25 1.99 3.94
CA LEU A 153 35.21 1.83 2.92
C LEU A 153 34.13 0.82 3.37
N LEU A 154 34.55 -0.27 4.02
CA LEU A 154 33.63 -1.27 4.58
C LEU A 154 32.67 -0.65 5.61
N THR A 155 33.20 0.12 6.55
CA THR A 155 32.43 0.85 7.57
C THR A 155 31.40 1.78 6.91
N ILE A 156 31.81 2.55 5.89
CA ILE A 156 30.90 3.43 5.15
C ILE A 156 29.79 2.64 4.46
N VAL A 157 30.12 1.55 3.79
CA VAL A 157 29.13 0.67 3.13
C VAL A 157 28.16 0.07 4.14
N MET A 158 28.65 -0.41 5.29
CA MET A 158 27.80 -0.95 6.36
C MET A 158 26.84 0.10 6.92
N TYR A 159 27.30 1.33 7.17
CA TYR A 159 26.43 2.44 7.57
C TYR A 159 25.39 2.74 6.51
N ALA A 160 25.79 2.87 5.24
CA ALA A 160 24.88 3.17 4.15
C ALA A 160 23.81 2.06 3.99
N CYS A 161 24.20 0.79 4.05
CA CYS A 161 23.27 -0.33 3.99
C CYS A 161 22.31 -0.35 5.19
N ALA A 162 22.80 -0.10 6.41
CA ALA A 162 21.96 -0.05 7.59
C ALA A 162 20.96 1.11 7.54
N ILE A 163 21.40 2.31 7.14
CA ILE A 163 20.52 3.48 6.96
C ILE A 163 19.49 3.20 5.87
N LEU A 164 19.91 2.65 4.73
CA LEU A 164 18.98 2.31 3.64
C LEU A 164 17.95 1.26 4.09
N MET A 165 18.38 0.24 4.83
CA MET A 165 17.49 -0.78 5.38
C MET A 165 16.52 -0.19 6.41
N PHE A 166 17.00 0.67 7.30
CA PHE A 166 16.15 1.37 8.28
C PHE A 166 15.11 2.24 7.57
N CYS A 167 15.53 3.09 6.64
CA CYS A 167 14.63 3.97 5.93
C CYS A 167 13.61 3.18 5.11
N SER A 168 14.05 2.16 4.37
CA SER A 168 13.18 1.41 3.47
C SER A 168 12.27 0.41 4.18
N SER A 169 12.77 -0.27 5.20
CA SER A 169 11.99 -1.28 5.90
C SER A 169 11.20 -0.67 7.05
N THR A 170 11.71 0.22 7.90
CA THR A 170 11.04 0.46 9.19
C THR A 170 10.26 1.77 9.29
N PHE A 171 10.55 2.75 8.45
CA PHE A 171 9.89 4.06 8.53
C PHE A 171 9.22 4.48 7.21
N PHE A 172 10.00 4.80 6.17
CA PHE A 172 9.50 5.52 4.99
C PHE A 172 8.52 4.72 4.15
N PHE A 173 8.76 3.44 3.89
CA PHE A 173 7.87 2.66 3.04
C PHE A 173 6.79 1.89 3.82
N THR A 174 6.42 2.39 4.99
CA THR A 174 5.25 1.90 5.74
C THR A 174 3.95 2.43 5.12
N ALA A 175 2.85 1.70 5.31
CA ALA A 175 1.53 2.07 4.75
C ALA A 175 1.07 3.50 5.09
N PRO A 176 1.26 4.03 6.32
CA PRO A 176 0.90 5.41 6.64
C PRO A 176 1.66 6.43 5.79
N ILE A 177 2.97 6.26 5.60
CA ILE A 177 3.77 7.21 4.81
C ILE A 177 3.51 7.01 3.31
N SER A 178 3.54 5.76 2.81
CA SER A 178 3.32 5.49 1.38
C SER A 178 1.90 5.86 0.94
N GLY A 179 0.89 5.68 1.79
CA GLY A 179 -0.49 6.09 1.48
C GLY A 179 -0.65 7.61 1.41
N ARG A 180 0.23 8.37 2.06
CA ARG A 180 0.11 9.83 2.26
C ARG A 180 1.03 10.63 1.34
N ILE A 181 2.23 10.14 1.05
CA ILE A 181 3.23 10.84 0.26
C ILE A 181 3.47 10.09 -1.06
N ASP A 182 2.98 10.67 -2.16
CA ASP A 182 3.01 10.02 -3.48
C ASP A 182 4.43 9.75 -3.96
N PHE A 183 5.37 10.66 -3.68
CA PHE A 183 6.78 10.45 -3.99
C PHE A 183 7.33 9.17 -3.32
N VAL A 184 7.06 8.99 -2.03
CA VAL A 184 7.55 7.83 -1.26
C VAL A 184 6.91 6.53 -1.77
N ARG A 185 5.61 6.55 -2.09
CA ARG A 185 4.90 5.43 -2.72
C ARG A 185 5.52 5.02 -4.05
N ARG A 186 5.81 5.99 -4.91
CA ARG A 186 6.41 5.78 -6.24
C ARG A 186 7.82 5.22 -6.13
N LEU A 187 8.64 5.75 -5.21
CA LEU A 187 9.95 5.19 -4.92
C LEU A 187 9.86 3.73 -4.46
N TYR A 188 8.91 3.40 -3.58
CA TYR A 188 8.70 2.02 -3.15
C TYR A 188 8.29 1.10 -4.31
N ALA A 189 7.36 1.55 -5.17
CA ALA A 189 6.94 0.78 -6.34
C ALA A 189 8.09 0.54 -7.34
N ILE A 190 8.94 1.55 -7.57
CA ILE A 190 10.18 1.40 -8.37
C ILE A 190 11.10 0.38 -7.72
N PHE A 191 11.35 0.52 -6.42
CA PHE A 191 12.26 -0.38 -5.71
C PHE A 191 11.78 -1.84 -5.79
N VAL A 192 10.52 -2.11 -5.45
CA VAL A 192 10.01 -3.49 -5.45
C VAL A 192 9.77 -4.03 -6.86
N GLY A 193 9.22 -3.23 -7.78
CA GLY A 193 8.85 -3.70 -9.12
C GLY A 193 10.01 -3.71 -10.12
N GLN A 194 10.89 -2.70 -10.08
CA GLN A 194 11.98 -2.56 -11.04
C GLN A 194 13.31 -3.06 -10.48
N ILE A 195 13.75 -2.54 -9.32
CA ILE A 195 15.07 -2.88 -8.77
C ILE A 195 15.09 -4.33 -8.27
N LEU A 196 14.05 -4.75 -7.57
CA LEU A 196 13.89 -6.14 -7.14
C LEU A 196 13.21 -7.02 -8.20
N CYS A 197 13.04 -6.56 -9.45
CA CYS A 197 12.53 -7.38 -10.56
C CYS A 197 11.24 -8.16 -10.24
N ASN A 198 10.23 -7.51 -9.66
CA ASN A 198 8.97 -8.17 -9.24
C ASN A 198 9.18 -9.36 -8.29
N LEU A 199 10.23 -9.33 -7.47
CA LEU A 199 10.59 -10.36 -6.49
C LEU A 199 9.41 -10.83 -5.62
N THR A 200 8.43 -9.94 -5.39
CA THR A 200 7.29 -10.22 -4.51
C THR A 200 6.00 -10.54 -5.26
N GLU A 201 5.98 -10.59 -6.59
CA GLU A 201 4.77 -10.78 -7.39
C GLU A 201 4.36 -12.25 -7.52
N ALA A 202 3.08 -12.54 -7.27
CA ALA A 202 2.47 -13.84 -7.51
C ALA A 202 1.14 -13.67 -8.26
N GLU A 203 1.24 -13.67 -9.59
CA GLU A 203 0.14 -13.42 -10.53
C GLU A 203 -1.03 -14.40 -10.33
N LYS A 204 -0.75 -15.71 -10.28
CA LYS A 204 -1.77 -16.77 -10.09
C LYS A 204 -2.62 -16.57 -8.83
N TRP A 205 -2.06 -15.92 -7.81
CA TRP A 205 -2.71 -15.71 -6.52
C TRP A 205 -3.13 -14.25 -6.29
N LEU A 206 -3.00 -13.40 -7.33
CA LEU A 206 -3.25 -11.96 -7.29
C LEU A 206 -2.71 -11.28 -6.03
N THR A 207 -1.45 -11.59 -5.68
CA THR A 207 -0.83 -11.09 -4.44
C THR A 207 0.59 -10.58 -4.69
N GLY A 208 1.09 -9.81 -3.72
CA GLY A 208 2.39 -9.17 -3.80
C GLY A 208 2.38 -7.76 -4.41
N VAL A 209 3.55 -7.35 -4.89
CA VAL A 209 3.78 -6.05 -5.53
C VAL A 209 4.50 -6.27 -6.85
N SER A 210 3.99 -5.63 -7.90
CA SER A 210 4.56 -5.60 -9.25
C SER A 210 4.93 -4.17 -9.66
N ARG A 211 5.51 -4.01 -10.85
CA ARG A 211 5.72 -2.69 -11.49
C ARG A 211 4.44 -1.87 -11.64
N ARG A 212 3.26 -2.51 -11.59
CA ARG A 212 1.94 -1.85 -11.68
C ARG A 212 1.35 -1.51 -10.31
N GLY A 213 2.01 -1.88 -9.22
CA GLY A 213 1.60 -1.58 -7.85
C GLY A 213 1.27 -2.82 -7.02
N TYR A 214 0.44 -2.64 -6.00
CA TYR A 214 0.01 -3.72 -5.10
C TYR A 214 -1.05 -4.59 -5.79
N VAL A 215 -0.65 -5.78 -6.26
CA VAL A 215 -1.50 -6.70 -7.04
C VAL A 215 -2.75 -7.10 -6.25
N VAL A 216 -2.60 -7.26 -4.93
CA VAL A 216 -3.70 -7.59 -4.01
C VAL A 216 -4.80 -6.53 -3.96
N HIS A 217 -4.56 -5.31 -4.44
CA HIS A 217 -5.56 -4.24 -4.46
C HIS A 217 -5.91 -3.79 -5.89
N PHE A 218 -5.69 -4.65 -6.88
CA PHE A 218 -6.18 -4.36 -8.22
C PHE A 218 -7.70 -4.49 -8.29
N THR A 219 -8.32 -3.55 -8.99
CA THR A 219 -9.71 -3.67 -9.41
C THR A 219 -9.83 -4.77 -10.46
N LEU A 220 -11.01 -5.37 -10.64
CA LEU A 220 -11.17 -6.39 -11.68
C LEU A 220 -10.79 -5.86 -13.08
N ASN A 221 -11.14 -4.60 -13.38
CA ASN A 221 -10.71 -3.94 -14.62
C ASN A 221 -9.19 -3.92 -14.79
N LYS A 222 -8.43 -3.67 -13.71
CA LYS A 222 -6.96 -3.72 -13.76
C LYS A 222 -6.43 -5.13 -13.93
N VAL A 223 -7.02 -6.12 -13.25
CA VAL A 223 -6.66 -7.54 -13.40
C VAL A 223 -6.78 -7.95 -14.87
N ILE A 224 -7.87 -7.57 -15.54
CA ILE A 224 -8.09 -7.83 -16.97
C ILE A 224 -7.15 -7.00 -17.85
N LYS A 225 -7.09 -5.68 -17.63
CA LYS A 225 -6.25 -4.74 -18.41
C LYS A 225 -4.78 -5.15 -18.43
N TYR A 226 -4.28 -5.69 -17.32
CA TYR A 226 -2.89 -6.11 -17.18
C TYR A 226 -2.63 -7.57 -17.56
N GLY A 227 -3.66 -8.30 -18.01
CA GLY A 227 -3.50 -9.66 -18.51
C GLY A 227 -3.31 -10.71 -17.42
N PHE A 228 -3.61 -10.39 -16.15
CA PHE A 228 -3.64 -11.40 -15.08
C PHE A 228 -4.80 -12.37 -15.24
N LEU A 229 -5.88 -11.93 -15.91
CA LEU A 229 -7.05 -12.72 -16.21
C LEU A 229 -7.60 -12.34 -17.59
N ARG A 230 -7.95 -13.31 -18.43
CA ARG A 230 -8.63 -13.00 -19.69
C ARG A 230 -10.12 -12.83 -19.42
N LYS A 231 -10.78 -11.96 -20.17
CA LYS A 231 -12.21 -11.72 -20.02
C LYS A 231 -13.05 -12.99 -20.21
N SER A 232 -12.63 -13.90 -21.09
CA SER A 232 -13.27 -15.21 -21.32
C SER A 232 -13.12 -16.18 -20.14
N ASP A 233 -12.12 -15.99 -19.28
CA ASP A 233 -11.93 -16.85 -18.12
C ASP A 233 -12.98 -16.55 -17.04
N LEU A 234 -13.54 -15.33 -17.02
CA LEU A 234 -14.60 -14.96 -16.07
C LEU A 234 -15.88 -15.78 -16.24
N ASP A 235 -16.18 -16.26 -17.44
CA ASP A 235 -17.38 -17.09 -17.68
C ASP A 235 -17.27 -18.50 -17.05
N ASN A 236 -16.04 -18.90 -16.67
CA ASN A 236 -15.73 -20.23 -16.16
C ASN A 236 -15.30 -20.23 -14.68
N ILE A 237 -15.29 -19.05 -14.03
CA ILE A 237 -14.78 -18.86 -12.68
C ILE A 237 -15.87 -18.19 -11.85
N GLU A 238 -16.08 -18.66 -10.63
CA GLU A 238 -16.99 -18.01 -9.70
C GLU A 238 -16.28 -16.85 -9.01
N SER A 239 -16.63 -15.63 -9.39
CA SER A 239 -15.97 -14.42 -8.90
C SER A 239 -16.77 -13.73 -7.79
N PHE A 240 -16.09 -13.33 -6.71
CA PHE A 240 -16.75 -12.65 -5.61
C PHE A 240 -15.88 -11.59 -4.94
N SER A 241 -16.52 -10.72 -4.17
CA SER A 241 -15.86 -9.73 -3.33
C SER A 241 -16.62 -9.51 -2.03
N VAL A 242 -15.93 -8.97 -1.03
CA VAL A 242 -16.54 -8.54 0.23
C VAL A 242 -16.47 -7.02 0.31
N VAL A 243 -17.61 -6.38 0.50
CA VAL A 243 -17.76 -4.93 0.71
C VAL A 243 -18.17 -4.64 2.15
N ARG A 244 -18.17 -3.38 2.56
CA ARG A 244 -18.48 -2.97 3.94
C ARG A 244 -19.15 -1.62 3.94
N ASN A 245 -20.07 -1.36 4.87
CA ASN A 245 -20.65 -0.03 5.08
C ASN A 245 -19.56 1.08 4.97
N PRO A 246 -19.73 2.07 4.07
CA PRO A 246 -18.68 3.05 3.77
C PRO A 246 -18.17 3.84 4.99
N TYR A 247 -19.04 4.20 5.93
CA TYR A 247 -18.61 4.87 7.16
C TYR A 247 -17.74 3.95 8.03
N SER A 248 -18.20 2.72 8.25
CA SER A 248 -17.43 1.74 9.00
C SER A 248 -16.09 1.40 8.32
N ARG A 249 -16.05 1.43 6.98
CA ARG A 249 -14.83 1.25 6.18
C ARG A 249 -13.86 2.41 6.38
N MET A 250 -14.31 3.67 6.34
CA MET A 250 -13.44 4.82 6.55
C MET A 250 -12.77 4.80 7.94
N VAL A 251 -13.50 4.45 9.00
CA VAL A 251 -12.88 4.26 10.34
C VAL A 251 -11.84 3.14 10.31
N SER A 252 -12.07 2.07 9.55
CA SER A 252 -11.09 0.98 9.36
C SER A 252 -9.85 1.42 8.58
N ILE A 253 -10.00 2.32 7.60
CA ILE A 253 -8.91 2.91 6.82
C ILE A 253 -8.11 3.86 7.72
N TYR A 254 -8.75 4.73 8.49
CA TYR A 254 -8.12 5.61 9.47
C TYR A 254 -7.29 4.83 10.48
N MET A 255 -7.87 3.81 11.10
CA MET A 255 -7.15 3.00 12.09
C MET A 255 -5.92 2.28 11.52
N TYR A 256 -5.91 2.03 10.21
CA TYR A 256 -4.81 1.38 9.53
C TYR A 256 -3.74 2.37 9.03
N ASN A 257 -4.14 3.52 8.50
CA ASN A 257 -3.23 4.46 7.84
C ASN A 257 -2.85 5.69 8.71
N ARG A 258 -3.39 5.83 9.93
CA ARG A 258 -3.10 7.02 10.75
C ARG A 258 -1.64 7.12 11.21
N PHE A 259 -1.14 8.34 11.31
CA PHE A 259 0.17 8.71 11.86
C PHE A 259 0.19 8.63 13.39
N GLY A 260 0.01 7.41 13.91
CA GLY A 260 0.00 7.16 15.35
C GLY A 260 -1.22 7.76 16.06
N PRO A 261 -1.12 7.99 17.38
CA PRO A 261 -2.26 8.45 18.19
C PRO A 261 -2.55 9.96 18.06
N LEU A 262 -1.64 10.75 17.50
CA LEU A 262 -1.74 12.21 17.45
C LEU A 262 -2.58 12.72 16.26
N GLU A 263 -2.82 11.88 15.25
CA GLU A 263 -3.67 12.25 14.13
C GLU A 263 -5.14 12.02 14.48
N SER A 264 -5.95 13.09 14.43
CA SER A 264 -7.40 12.98 14.65
C SER A 264 -8.10 12.36 13.45
N PHE A 265 -9.28 11.77 13.68
CA PHE A 265 -10.10 11.22 12.59
C PHE A 265 -10.55 12.30 11.60
N GLU A 266 -10.88 13.49 12.09
CA GLU A 266 -11.30 14.63 11.28
C GLU A 266 -10.19 15.08 10.33
N HIS A 267 -8.99 15.35 10.86
CA HIS A 267 -7.83 15.68 10.04
C HIS A 267 -7.53 14.57 9.02
N PHE A 268 -7.68 13.30 9.44
CA PHE A 268 -7.47 12.18 8.55
C PHE A 268 -8.41 12.20 7.34
N VAL A 269 -9.72 12.33 7.60
CA VAL A 269 -10.79 12.33 6.59
C VAL A 269 -10.64 13.51 5.64
N GLU A 270 -10.33 14.72 6.13
CA GLU A 270 -10.10 15.89 5.28
C GLU A 270 -8.94 15.67 4.29
N SER A 271 -7.80 15.18 4.81
CA SER A 271 -6.64 14.87 3.99
C SER A 271 -6.94 13.75 2.98
N TRP A 272 -7.77 12.77 3.37
CA TRP A 272 -8.22 11.70 2.48
C TRP A 272 -9.14 12.22 1.37
N TYR A 273 -10.06 13.11 1.72
CA TYR A 273 -11.01 13.73 0.80
C TYR A 273 -10.29 14.57 -0.27
N LYS A 274 -9.22 15.30 0.08
CA LYS A 274 -8.37 16.01 -0.89
C LYS A 274 -7.78 15.07 -1.95
N LYS A 275 -7.30 13.88 -1.53
CA LYS A 275 -6.80 12.85 -2.46
C LYS A 275 -7.92 12.26 -3.33
N TRP A 276 -9.10 12.04 -2.74
CA TRP A 276 -10.27 11.59 -3.49
C TRP A 276 -10.73 12.62 -4.53
N LYS A 277 -10.71 13.93 -4.24
CA LYS A 277 -11.03 14.98 -5.22
C LYS A 277 -10.09 14.91 -6.43
N ALA A 278 -8.79 14.69 -6.20
CA ALA A 278 -7.82 14.50 -7.28
C ALA A 278 -8.16 13.28 -8.15
N TYR A 279 -8.51 12.15 -7.51
CA TYR A 279 -9.02 10.97 -8.20
C TYR A 279 -10.28 11.27 -9.02
N LYS A 280 -11.30 11.89 -8.42
CA LYS A 280 -12.58 12.18 -9.09
C LYS A 280 -12.39 13.07 -10.32
N LYS A 281 -11.43 14.00 -10.29
CA LYS A 281 -11.07 14.87 -11.41
C LYS A 281 -10.40 14.11 -12.57
N THR A 282 -9.53 13.16 -12.28
CA THR A 282 -8.76 12.45 -13.33
C THR A 282 -9.43 11.18 -13.82
N GLY A 283 -10.28 10.56 -13.00
CA GLY A 283 -10.78 9.20 -13.22
C GLY A 283 -9.69 8.12 -13.16
N ASP A 284 -8.49 8.49 -12.73
CA ASP A 284 -7.34 7.61 -12.78
C ASP A 284 -7.30 6.69 -11.56
N THR A 285 -7.42 5.40 -11.78
CA THR A 285 -7.36 4.41 -10.70
C THR A 285 -5.95 3.90 -10.47
N GLU A 286 -4.94 4.25 -11.28
CA GLU A 286 -3.61 3.64 -11.22
C GLU A 286 -2.93 3.80 -9.85
N GLU A 287 -2.30 2.72 -9.37
CA GLU A 287 -1.66 2.71 -8.03
C GLU A 287 -0.49 3.70 -7.94
N TRP A 288 0.00 4.19 -9.08
CA TRP A 288 0.99 5.25 -9.18
C TRP A 288 0.44 6.63 -8.78
N ASN A 289 -0.85 6.84 -9.01
CA ASN A 289 -1.51 8.14 -8.91
C ASN A 289 -2.49 8.17 -7.75
N VAL A 290 -3.27 7.10 -7.55
CA VAL A 290 -4.28 7.03 -6.49
C VAL A 290 -4.01 5.83 -5.60
N TYR A 291 -3.93 6.06 -4.29
CA TYR A 291 -3.69 4.99 -3.34
C TYR A 291 -4.96 4.14 -3.25
N CYS A 292 -4.86 2.83 -3.42
CA CYS A 292 -6.01 1.91 -3.47
C CYS A 292 -7.06 2.09 -2.36
N HIS A 293 -6.67 2.50 -1.14
CA HIS A 293 -7.61 2.75 -0.05
C HIS A 293 -8.47 4.02 -0.23
N VAL A 294 -8.11 4.91 -1.16
CA VAL A 294 -8.91 6.09 -1.53
C VAL A 294 -10.08 5.70 -2.42
N LEU A 295 -9.91 4.65 -3.24
CA LEU A 295 -10.92 4.24 -4.21
C LEU A 295 -12.22 3.77 -3.50
N PRO A 296 -13.38 4.17 -4.03
CA PRO A 296 -14.67 3.56 -3.70
C PRO A 296 -14.67 2.05 -3.94
N MET A 297 -15.52 1.31 -3.24
CA MET A 297 -15.57 -0.15 -3.37
C MET A 297 -16.18 -0.60 -4.70
N TYR A 298 -17.08 0.19 -5.28
CA TYR A 298 -17.64 -0.10 -6.59
C TYR A 298 -16.58 -0.15 -7.69
N GLU A 299 -15.49 0.63 -7.58
CA GLU A 299 -14.39 0.59 -8.55
C GLU A 299 -13.71 -0.78 -8.65
N PHE A 300 -13.77 -1.59 -7.58
CA PHE A 300 -13.20 -2.93 -7.56
C PHE A 300 -14.10 -3.96 -8.23
N THR A 301 -15.41 -3.72 -8.24
CA THR A 301 -16.44 -4.72 -8.51
C THR A 301 -17.33 -4.38 -9.71
N HIS A 302 -17.31 -3.13 -10.18
CA HIS A 302 -18.15 -2.58 -11.23
C HIS A 302 -17.33 -1.85 -12.29
N GLU A 303 -17.90 -1.76 -13.50
CA GLU A 303 -17.43 -0.88 -14.58
C GLU A 303 -18.62 -0.13 -15.15
N LYS A 304 -18.58 1.20 -15.18
CA LYS A 304 -19.68 2.03 -15.68
C LYS A 304 -21.04 1.65 -15.06
N GLN A 305 -21.05 1.48 -13.73
CA GLN A 305 -22.23 1.05 -12.95
C GLN A 305 -22.69 -0.40 -13.19
N ARG A 306 -22.05 -1.17 -14.08
CA ARG A 306 -22.37 -2.59 -14.29
C ARG A 306 -21.49 -3.46 -13.40
N GLN A 307 -22.11 -4.33 -12.61
CA GLN A 307 -21.38 -5.32 -11.81
C GLN A 307 -20.60 -6.27 -12.74
N LEU A 308 -19.31 -6.46 -12.44
CA LEU A 308 -18.41 -7.33 -13.21
C LEU A 308 -18.14 -8.69 -12.55
N ILE A 309 -18.39 -8.81 -11.25
CA ILE A 309 -18.21 -10.05 -10.49
C ILE A 309 -19.55 -10.73 -10.21
N ASP A 310 -19.53 -12.02 -9.91
CA ASP A 310 -20.76 -12.80 -9.72
C ASP A 310 -21.41 -12.54 -8.36
N CYS A 311 -20.64 -12.30 -7.31
CA CYS A 311 -21.22 -12.20 -5.97
C CYS A 311 -20.56 -11.12 -5.11
N VAL A 312 -21.33 -10.13 -4.65
CA VAL A 312 -20.85 -9.13 -3.68
C VAL A 312 -21.46 -9.41 -2.30
N VAL A 313 -20.60 -9.73 -1.33
CA VAL A 313 -20.99 -10.04 0.05
C VAL A 313 -20.73 -8.84 0.95
N LYS A 314 -21.72 -8.51 1.77
CA LYS A 314 -21.59 -7.48 2.81
C LYS A 314 -20.84 -8.02 4.04
N GLN A 315 -19.82 -7.32 4.51
CA GLN A 315 -18.96 -7.78 5.61
C GLN A 315 -19.77 -8.03 6.90
N GLU A 316 -20.76 -7.21 7.18
CA GLU A 316 -21.69 -7.35 8.31
C GLU A 316 -22.56 -8.61 8.23
N ASN A 317 -22.81 -9.14 7.03
CA ASN A 317 -23.57 -10.37 6.82
C ASN A 317 -22.72 -11.63 7.00
N LEU A 318 -21.38 -11.52 7.02
CA LEU A 318 -20.48 -12.68 7.13
C LEU A 318 -20.76 -13.56 8.34
N ARG A 319 -21.15 -12.97 9.49
CA ARG A 319 -21.48 -13.76 10.68
C ARG A 319 -22.73 -14.63 10.46
N GLY A 320 -23.75 -14.08 9.80
CA GLY A 320 -24.95 -14.84 9.47
C GLY A 320 -24.67 -15.93 8.43
N ILE A 321 -23.80 -15.65 7.45
CA ILE A 321 -23.37 -16.62 6.44
C ILE A 321 -22.61 -17.79 7.07
N VAL A 322 -21.63 -17.49 7.92
CA VAL A 322 -20.86 -18.52 8.65
C VAL A 322 -21.76 -19.38 9.53
N ASN A 323 -22.78 -18.77 10.16
CA ASN A 323 -23.74 -19.49 11.00
C ASN A 323 -24.88 -20.17 10.21
N GLY A 324 -24.91 -20.03 8.88
CA GLY A 324 -25.97 -20.57 8.03
C GLY A 324 -27.33 -19.87 8.16
N THR A 325 -27.41 -18.72 8.84
CA THR A 325 -28.66 -17.95 9.00
C THR A 325 -28.91 -16.96 7.85
N LEU A 326 -27.90 -16.72 7.01
CA LEU A 326 -28.00 -15.88 5.81
C LEU A 326 -27.36 -16.61 4.63
N ASN A 327 -27.99 -16.54 3.46
CA ASN A 327 -27.45 -17.05 2.20
C ASN A 327 -27.81 -16.10 1.06
N GLU A 328 -27.43 -14.83 1.21
CA GLU A 328 -27.66 -13.81 0.20
C GLU A 328 -26.36 -13.07 -0.12
N CYS A 329 -26.17 -12.82 -1.41
CA CYS A 329 -25.26 -11.79 -1.89
C CYS A 329 -25.93 -10.92 -2.94
N PHE A 330 -25.24 -9.85 -3.29
CA PHE A 330 -25.69 -8.92 -4.30
C PHE A 330 -25.17 -9.36 -5.68
N HIS A 331 -26.09 -9.62 -6.61
CA HIS A 331 -25.82 -10.00 -7.99
C HIS A 331 -26.67 -9.14 -8.93
N LYS A 332 -26.02 -8.33 -9.77
CA LYS A 332 -26.67 -7.52 -10.82
C LYS A 332 -27.93 -6.79 -10.33
N ASP A 333 -27.77 -6.05 -9.24
CA ASP A 333 -28.83 -5.24 -8.60
C ASP A 333 -29.91 -6.00 -7.81
N GLU A 334 -29.81 -7.32 -7.73
CA GLU A 334 -30.77 -8.18 -7.03
C GLU A 334 -30.10 -8.97 -5.89
N SER A 335 -30.90 -9.37 -4.91
CA SER A 335 -30.46 -10.35 -3.91
C SER A 335 -30.52 -11.73 -4.55
N ALA A 336 -29.40 -12.45 -4.52
CA ALA A 336 -29.27 -13.78 -5.08
C ALA A 336 -28.64 -14.72 -4.04
N PRO A 337 -28.90 -16.04 -4.10
CA PRO A 337 -28.19 -16.99 -3.27
C PRO A 337 -26.68 -16.94 -3.53
N ILE A 338 -25.87 -17.12 -2.48
CA ILE A 338 -24.41 -17.18 -2.63
C ILE A 338 -24.08 -18.47 -3.40
N PRO A 339 -23.25 -18.42 -4.46
CA PRO A 339 -22.79 -19.62 -5.15
C PRO A 339 -22.23 -20.65 -4.16
N PRO A 340 -22.56 -21.95 -4.26
CA PRO A 340 -22.19 -22.95 -3.26
C PRO A 340 -20.70 -22.97 -2.92
N ILE A 341 -19.85 -22.83 -3.93
CA ILE A 341 -18.39 -22.81 -3.77
C ILE A 341 -17.90 -21.55 -3.02
N VAL A 342 -18.53 -20.40 -3.25
CA VAL A 342 -18.25 -19.15 -2.51
C VAL A 342 -18.78 -19.25 -1.09
N LEU A 343 -19.96 -19.84 -0.89
CA LEU A 343 -20.54 -20.07 0.43
C LEU A 343 -19.64 -20.97 1.28
N GLN A 344 -19.13 -22.05 0.70
CA GLN A 344 -18.15 -22.93 1.34
C GLN A 344 -16.88 -22.17 1.72
N ALA A 345 -16.33 -21.36 0.80
CA ALA A 345 -15.16 -20.53 1.06
C ALA A 345 -15.36 -19.52 2.22
N LEU A 346 -16.59 -19.04 2.43
CA LEU A 346 -16.91 -18.09 3.48
C LEU A 346 -17.21 -18.74 4.83
N ARG A 347 -17.79 -19.95 4.86
CA ARG A 347 -18.16 -20.66 6.11
C ARG A 347 -16.97 -20.94 7.02
N ASP A 348 -15.82 -21.26 6.44
CA ASP A 348 -14.60 -21.56 7.20
C ASP A 348 -13.80 -20.31 7.59
N MET A 349 -14.32 -19.11 7.31
CA MET A 349 -13.56 -17.88 7.52
C MET A 349 -13.31 -17.59 9.01
N PRO A 350 -12.04 -17.52 9.45
CA PRO A 350 -11.75 -17.22 10.84
C PRO A 350 -12.06 -15.76 11.18
N HIS A 351 -12.65 -15.53 12.35
CA HIS A 351 -12.79 -14.19 12.93
C HIS A 351 -11.47 -13.71 13.57
N SER A 352 -10.37 -13.73 12.81
CA SER A 352 -9.01 -13.47 13.31
C SER A 352 -8.68 -11.98 13.53
N ASN A 353 -9.51 -11.06 13.00
CA ASN A 353 -9.21 -9.62 12.94
C ASN A 353 -10.02 -8.78 13.94
N ARG A 354 -10.37 -9.34 15.10
CA ARG A 354 -11.07 -8.59 16.16
C ARG A 354 -10.09 -7.66 16.89
N ARG A 355 -9.98 -6.42 16.42
CA ARG A 355 -9.29 -5.36 17.18
C ARG A 355 -10.22 -4.86 18.28
N LYS A 356 -9.70 -4.72 19.50
CA LYS A 356 -10.38 -3.97 20.57
C LYS A 356 -10.52 -2.53 20.10
N ARG A 357 -11.76 -2.07 19.92
CA ARG A 357 -12.05 -0.67 19.59
C ARG A 357 -12.23 0.09 20.88
N ALA A 358 -11.67 1.30 20.96
CA ALA A 358 -11.87 2.17 22.12
C ALA A 358 -13.33 2.65 22.21
N LYS A 359 -13.98 2.86 21.06
CA LYS A 359 -15.39 3.26 20.96
C LYS A 359 -16.05 2.69 19.69
N PRO A 360 -17.39 2.62 19.64
CA PRO A 360 -18.16 2.37 18.41
C PRO A 360 -17.68 3.21 17.22
N TRP A 361 -17.86 2.71 15.99
CA TRP A 361 -17.35 3.42 14.81
C TRP A 361 -18.14 4.70 14.52
N GLN A 362 -19.41 4.73 14.93
CA GLN A 362 -20.32 5.88 14.80
C GLN A 362 -19.77 7.10 15.54
N ASP A 363 -19.17 6.88 16.71
CA ASP A 363 -18.67 7.94 17.60
C ASP A 363 -17.43 8.66 17.04
N TYR A 364 -16.86 8.21 15.93
CA TYR A 364 -15.80 8.93 15.23
C TYR A 364 -16.33 10.11 14.43
N TYR A 365 -17.62 10.10 14.08
CA TYR A 365 -18.20 11.07 13.16
C TYR A 365 -18.77 12.31 13.85
N ASN A 366 -18.44 13.45 13.26
CA ASN A 366 -19.16 14.72 13.37
C ASN A 366 -19.90 15.00 12.04
N ARG A 367 -20.71 16.06 11.99
CA ARG A 367 -21.49 16.43 10.79
C ARG A 367 -20.61 16.55 9.53
N ARG A 368 -19.47 17.22 9.67
CA ARG A 368 -18.53 17.48 8.59
C ARG A 368 -17.91 16.20 8.03
N THR A 369 -17.32 15.38 8.89
CA THR A 369 -16.68 14.11 8.50
C THR A 369 -17.68 13.11 7.93
N ALA A 370 -18.91 13.05 8.44
CA ALA A 370 -19.97 12.18 7.88
C ALA A 370 -20.28 12.60 6.44
N ARG A 371 -20.52 13.89 6.22
CA ARG A 371 -20.76 14.45 4.89
C ARG A 371 -19.62 14.16 3.91
N LEU A 372 -18.36 14.42 4.28
CA LEU A 372 -17.20 14.16 3.41
C LEU A 372 -17.13 12.69 3.00
N VAL A 373 -17.40 11.77 3.94
CA VAL A 373 -17.37 10.32 3.67
C VAL A 373 -18.55 9.89 2.80
N TYR A 374 -19.73 10.45 3.03
CA TYR A 374 -20.89 10.23 2.15
C TYR A 374 -20.57 10.66 0.72
N GLU A 375 -19.98 11.84 0.54
CA GLU A 375 -19.64 12.34 -0.79
C GLU A 375 -18.59 11.46 -1.50
N MET A 376 -17.55 11.01 -0.77
CA MET A 376 -16.52 10.13 -1.35
C MET A 376 -17.07 8.80 -1.87
N TYR A 377 -18.10 8.28 -1.19
CA TYR A 377 -18.61 6.92 -1.38
C TYR A 377 -20.10 6.90 -1.72
N LYS A 378 -20.64 7.99 -2.29
CA LYS A 378 -22.06 8.13 -2.59
C LYS A 378 -22.56 6.99 -3.48
N GLU A 379 -21.77 6.63 -4.49
CA GLU A 379 -22.08 5.51 -5.37
C GLU A 379 -22.03 4.16 -4.63
N ASP A 380 -21.12 3.97 -3.66
CA ASP A 380 -21.11 2.75 -2.83
C ASP A 380 -22.41 2.62 -2.00
N PHE A 381 -22.94 3.74 -1.49
CA PHE A 381 -24.21 3.73 -0.77
C PHE A 381 -25.36 3.28 -1.67
N THR A 382 -25.45 3.85 -2.88
CA THR A 382 -26.50 3.54 -3.85
C THR A 382 -26.39 2.11 -4.37
N ILE A 383 -25.22 1.73 -4.91
CA ILE A 383 -25.00 0.44 -5.58
C ILE A 383 -25.20 -0.70 -4.59
N PHE A 384 -24.57 -0.64 -3.42
CA PHE A 384 -24.65 -1.73 -2.45
C PHE A 384 -25.87 -1.62 -1.52
N LYS A 385 -26.79 -0.69 -1.77
CA LYS A 385 -28.00 -0.47 -0.96
C LYS A 385 -27.66 -0.35 0.52
N TYR A 386 -26.70 0.51 0.85
CA TYR A 386 -26.37 0.86 2.22
C TYR A 386 -27.22 2.04 2.66
N ASP A 387 -27.64 2.01 3.93
CA ASP A 387 -28.22 3.18 4.56
C ASP A 387 -27.16 4.27 4.73
N ALA A 388 -27.49 5.48 4.26
CA ALA A 388 -26.66 6.67 4.41
C ALA A 388 -26.79 7.31 5.80
N HIS A 389 -27.83 6.95 6.57
CA HIS A 389 -27.96 7.31 7.98
C HIS A 389 -26.93 6.55 8.83
N ILE A 390 -26.38 7.24 9.84
CA ILE A 390 -25.49 6.62 10.83
C ILE A 390 -26.33 6.18 12.03
N PRO A 391 -26.49 4.86 12.28
CA PRO A 391 -27.39 4.37 13.33
C PRO A 391 -27.05 4.95 14.71
N GLY A 392 -28.06 5.50 15.37
CA GLY A 392 -27.94 6.14 16.68
C GLY A 392 -27.37 7.56 16.66
N ARG A 393 -27.25 8.18 15.48
CA ARG A 393 -26.72 9.55 15.30
C ARG A 393 -27.59 10.39 14.34
N PRO A 394 -28.90 10.59 14.62
CA PRO A 394 -29.80 11.34 13.73
C PRO A 394 -29.41 12.81 13.53
N GLU A 395 -28.66 13.40 14.46
CA GLU A 395 -28.17 14.77 14.33
C GLU A 395 -27.12 14.95 13.21
N LEU A 396 -26.65 13.84 12.63
CA LEU A 396 -25.76 13.83 11.46
C LEU A 396 -26.52 13.83 10.13
N ASP A 397 -27.83 13.53 10.12
CA ASP A 397 -28.62 13.45 8.88
C ASP A 397 -28.87 14.81 8.25
N GLU A 398 -29.06 15.85 9.07
CA GLU A 398 -29.18 17.24 8.61
C GLU A 398 -27.99 17.66 7.73
N ALA A 399 -26.80 17.13 8.02
CA ALA A 399 -25.59 17.43 7.26
C ALA A 399 -25.62 16.82 5.85
N LEU A 400 -26.36 15.72 5.64
CA LEU A 400 -26.55 15.08 4.34
C LEU A 400 -27.65 15.77 3.53
N ALA A 401 -28.65 16.35 4.20
CA ALA A 401 -29.75 17.08 3.55
C ALA A 401 -29.32 18.46 3.01
N SER A 402 -28.29 19.07 3.60
CA SER A 402 -27.81 20.38 3.15
C SER A 402 -27.08 20.31 1.80
N THR A 403 -27.82 20.66 0.73
CA THR A 403 -27.31 20.76 -0.65
C THR A 403 -26.36 21.92 -0.88
N TYR A 404 -26.33 22.90 0.02
CA TYR A 404 -25.50 24.09 -0.07
C TYR A 404 -24.29 23.98 0.86
N PHE A 405 -23.17 23.57 0.30
CA PHE A 405 -21.87 23.83 0.90
C PHE A 405 -20.84 23.86 -0.20
N ASP A 406 -20.19 25.00 -0.33
CA ASP A 406 -18.98 25.10 -1.13
C ASP A 406 -17.82 24.69 -0.21
N ALA A 407 -17.33 23.46 -0.40
CA ALA A 407 -16.29 22.88 0.46
C ALA A 407 -14.99 23.71 0.46
N ASP A 408 -14.85 24.61 -0.51
CA ASP A 408 -13.70 25.49 -0.64
C ASP A 408 -13.90 26.83 0.11
N THR A 409 -15.14 27.26 0.44
CA THR A 409 -15.37 28.50 1.21
C THR A 409 -15.23 28.32 2.72
N ASP A 410 -15.68 27.20 3.28
CA ASP A 410 -15.66 26.98 4.73
C ASP A 410 -14.28 26.61 5.29
N TYR A 411 -13.33 26.18 4.44
CA TYR A 411 -11.97 25.91 4.89
C TYR A 411 -11.21 27.19 5.28
N LEU A 412 -11.64 28.34 4.76
CA LEU A 412 -11.10 29.66 5.13
C LEU A 412 -11.89 30.33 6.26
N GLY A 413 -13.00 29.70 6.70
CA GLY A 413 -14.05 30.34 7.50
C GLY A 413 -14.15 29.87 8.94
N GLU A 414 -13.04 29.69 9.65
CA GLU A 414 -13.02 29.69 11.13
C GLU A 414 -11.58 29.83 11.66
N GLN A 415 -10.83 30.81 11.15
CA GLN A 415 -9.92 31.48 12.08
C GLN A 415 -10.84 32.24 13.03
N ALA A 416 -10.85 31.86 14.32
CA ALA A 416 -11.51 32.63 15.36
C ALA A 416 -11.24 34.12 15.09
N PRO A 417 -12.25 35.01 15.14
CA PRO A 417 -12.04 36.41 14.84
C PRO A 417 -10.84 36.87 15.67
N GLN A 418 -9.71 37.13 15.00
CA GLN A 418 -8.58 37.74 15.65
C GLN A 418 -9.14 38.99 16.29
N THR A 419 -9.08 39.06 17.61
CA THR A 419 -9.49 40.25 18.35
C THR A 419 -8.73 41.42 17.75
N GLU A 420 -9.32 42.62 17.68
CA GLU A 420 -8.60 43.79 17.17
C GLU A 420 -7.24 43.97 17.86
N ALA A 421 -7.12 43.54 19.13
CA ALA A 421 -5.87 43.45 19.87
C ALA A 421 -4.78 42.58 19.21
N GLU A 422 -5.12 41.44 18.61
CA GLU A 422 -4.16 40.60 17.88
C GLU A 422 -3.79 41.18 16.51
N LYS A 423 -4.69 41.94 15.88
CA LYS A 423 -4.38 42.67 14.64
C LYS A 423 -3.49 43.89 14.92
N GLU A 424 -3.73 44.63 15.99
CA GLU A 424 -2.89 45.75 16.43
C GLU A 424 -1.51 45.26 16.90
N ALA A 425 -1.41 44.14 17.62
CA ALA A 425 -0.14 43.56 18.04
C ALA A 425 0.75 43.11 16.86
N ARG A 426 0.17 42.81 15.70
CA ARG A 426 0.90 42.47 14.47
C ARG A 426 1.27 43.68 13.61
N GLN A 427 0.58 44.81 13.77
CA GLN A 427 0.87 46.05 13.07
C GLN A 427 1.81 46.99 13.83
N ALA A 428 2.11 46.69 15.10
CA ALA A 428 3.16 47.39 15.82
C ALA A 428 4.53 47.15 15.13
N PRO A 429 5.23 48.21 14.68
CA PRO A 429 6.54 48.06 14.06
C PRO A 429 7.51 47.43 15.06
N SER A 430 8.00 46.24 14.72
CA SER A 430 9.07 45.59 15.47
C SER A 430 10.33 46.46 15.36
N LEU A 431 10.65 47.19 16.44
CA LEU A 431 11.94 47.81 16.65
C LEU A 431 12.99 46.70 16.86
N VAL A 432 13.37 46.05 15.76
CA VAL A 432 14.55 45.19 15.72
C VAL A 432 15.74 46.11 15.47
N ALA A 433 16.59 46.28 16.48
CA ALA A 433 17.90 46.87 16.30
C ALA A 433 18.69 46.03 15.29
N HIS A 434 19.05 46.63 14.14
CA HIS A 434 19.94 46.01 13.18
C HIS A 434 21.35 45.86 13.80
N PRO A 435 21.97 44.68 13.74
CA PRO A 435 23.41 44.56 13.99
C PRO A 435 24.19 45.23 12.84
N PRO A 436 25.40 45.75 13.11
CA PRO A 436 26.21 46.41 12.09
C PRO A 436 26.64 45.42 11.00
N ALA A 437 26.60 45.91 9.76
CA ALA A 437 26.93 45.14 8.56
C ALA A 437 28.39 44.65 8.56
N PRO A 438 28.66 43.43 8.05
CA PRO A 438 30.03 42.98 7.84
C PRO A 438 30.65 43.70 6.64
N HIS A 439 31.87 44.21 6.83
CA HIS A 439 32.70 44.79 5.79
C HIS A 439 32.94 43.81 4.63
N SER A 440 32.68 44.25 3.40
CA SER A 440 33.00 43.51 2.19
C SER A 440 34.50 43.52 1.93
N LEU A 441 35.12 42.35 1.87
CA LEU A 441 36.44 42.17 1.26
C LEU A 441 36.27 42.14 -0.26
N ALA A 442 36.65 43.24 -0.90
CA ALA A 442 36.86 43.32 -2.33
C ALA A 442 38.29 42.88 -2.67
N SER A 443 38.38 42.12 -3.77
CA SER A 443 39.58 41.71 -4.47
C SER A 443 40.39 42.91 -4.98
N HIS A 444 41.72 42.83 -4.86
CA HIS A 444 42.63 43.64 -5.66
C HIS A 444 43.83 42.80 -6.10
N ASP A 445 43.92 42.62 -7.41
CA ASP A 445 45.14 42.27 -8.13
C ASP A 445 45.98 43.53 -8.40
N SER A 446 47.31 43.33 -8.39
CA SER A 446 48.36 44.06 -9.10
C SER A 446 48.66 45.53 -8.75
N TYR A 447 49.87 45.83 -8.26
CA TYR A 447 51.03 46.33 -9.04
C TYR A 447 52.20 46.75 -8.10
N ASN A 448 53.42 46.64 -8.65
CA ASN A 448 54.73 47.00 -8.09
C ASN A 448 54.86 48.43 -7.53
N SER A 449 55.66 48.61 -6.48
CA SER A 449 56.94 49.37 -6.52
C SER A 449 57.54 49.57 -5.12
N GLU A 450 58.83 49.21 -4.99
CA GLU A 450 59.90 49.85 -4.21
C GLU A 450 59.53 50.70 -2.98
N THR A 451 60.01 50.31 -1.79
CA THR A 451 61.15 50.99 -1.13
C THR A 451 61.55 50.31 0.18
N SER A 452 62.86 50.33 0.41
CA SER A 452 63.65 49.90 1.56
C SER A 452 63.33 50.63 2.88
N VAL A 453 63.65 49.98 4.01
CA VAL A 453 64.37 50.45 5.23
C VAL A 453 63.91 49.52 6.38
N ASP A 454 64.64 48.49 6.78
CA ASP A 454 65.86 48.41 7.64
C ASP A 454 65.57 48.42 9.17
N VAL A 455 66.27 47.47 9.83
CA VAL A 455 66.63 47.37 11.26
C VAL A 455 65.61 46.87 12.32
N SER A 456 65.83 45.62 12.73
CA SER A 456 66.06 45.07 14.09
C SER A 456 65.35 45.65 15.33
N ILE A 457 64.65 44.79 16.09
CA ILE A 457 65.09 44.12 17.33
C ILE A 457 64.17 42.92 17.58
#